data_AF-A0A7G9SLQ6-F1
#
_entry.id   AF-A0A7G9SLQ6-F1
#
_cell.length_a   1.000
_cell.length_b   1.000
_cell.length_c   1.000
_cell.angle_alpha   90.00
_cell.angle_beta   90.00
_cell.angle_gamma   90.00
#
_symmetry.space_group_name_H-M   'P 1'
#
loop_
_entity.id
_entity.type
_entity.pdbx_description
1 polymer ?
#
loop_
_entity_poly.entity_id
_entity_poly.type
_entity_poly.pdbx_seq_one_letter_code
_entity_poly.pdbx_strand_id
1 'polypeptide(L)'
;MGIELEAMLNGAVDLADESIRRTHTLLKASYLDEAYRRIDYDWLSASAELALQLDDRTNNTSLVLAFEFVDTGRVMLFTADAQVGNWLSWQDLSWTVDGAKVSGSELLGRTVLLKVGHHGSENATLKEKGLELMNHPDFSAFIPTNKEDATKVKWGEMPYEPILEALDARAGKRVLRADDPWAQHATGSRAPFRAPSGSLRAIRRSNTKGLWVEVDVS
;
A
#
# COMPACT_ATOMS: atom_id res chain seq x y z
N MET A 1 25.25 9.63 -36.12
CA MET A 1 25.71 10.80 -35.33
C MET A 1 24.90 10.79 -34.04
N GLY A 2 25.33 9.96 -33.09
CA GLY A 2 24.71 9.79 -31.78
C GLY A 2 25.75 10.15 -30.75
N ILE A 3 25.53 11.24 -30.03
CA ILE A 3 26.44 11.76 -29.02
C ILE A 3 25.81 11.46 -27.65
N GLU A 4 26.52 10.59 -26.93
CA GLU A 4 26.66 10.42 -25.48
C GLU A 4 25.64 11.12 -24.56
N LEU A 5 24.84 10.30 -23.89
CA LEU A 5 24.11 10.64 -22.66
C LEU A 5 24.79 9.97 -21.43
N GLU A 6 26.13 9.91 -21.41
CA GLU A 6 26.91 9.29 -20.31
C GLU A 6 27.42 10.27 -19.24
N ALA A 7 27.19 11.58 -19.36
CA ALA A 7 27.89 12.56 -18.51
C ALA A 7 27.09 13.17 -17.33
N MET A 8 25.81 12.85 -17.11
CA MET A 8 24.99 13.53 -16.08
C MET A 8 24.72 12.75 -14.78
N LEU A 9 25.53 11.74 -14.45
CA LEU A 9 25.39 10.99 -13.18
C LEU A 9 26.64 10.95 -12.29
N ASN A 10 27.76 11.54 -12.70
CA ASN A 10 29.03 11.45 -11.95
C ASN A 10 29.32 12.62 -10.98
N GLY A 11 28.32 13.46 -10.68
CA GLY A 11 28.48 14.58 -9.76
C GLY A 11 27.67 14.41 -8.50
N ALA A 12 28.32 13.94 -7.42
CA ALA A 12 27.86 13.97 -6.03
C ALA A 12 27.02 12.79 -5.50
N VAL A 13 27.58 11.59 -5.35
CA VAL A 13 27.17 10.65 -4.28
C VAL A 13 28.31 9.71 -3.90
N ASP A 14 29.38 10.22 -3.29
CA ASP A 14 30.43 9.35 -2.73
C ASP A 14 30.14 9.13 -1.24
N LEU A 15 30.08 7.85 -0.82
CA LEU A 15 29.75 7.27 0.52
C LEU A 15 28.37 6.60 0.73
N ALA A 16 27.35 6.75 -0.14
CA ALA A 16 26.06 6.04 -0.02
C ALA A 16 25.91 4.82 -0.98
N ASP A 17 26.93 4.54 -1.77
CA ASP A 17 26.78 3.86 -3.07
C ASP A 17 26.79 2.31 -2.98
N GLU A 18 27.54 1.72 -2.04
CA GLU A 18 27.75 0.27 -2.05
C GLU A 18 26.53 -0.53 -1.51
N SER A 19 25.81 0.01 -0.53
CA SER A 19 24.60 -0.58 0.02
C SER A 19 23.42 -0.46 -0.96
N ILE A 20 23.29 0.67 -1.65
CA ILE A 20 22.29 0.91 -2.68
C ILE A 20 22.55 0.01 -3.88
N ARG A 21 23.80 -0.11 -4.37
CA ARG A 21 24.17 -1.02 -5.46
C ARG A 21 23.89 -2.49 -5.12
N ARG A 22 24.18 -2.92 -3.89
CA ARG A 22 23.86 -4.29 -3.42
C ARG A 22 22.36 -4.53 -3.37
N THR A 23 21.59 -3.61 -2.81
CA THR A 23 20.13 -3.72 -2.75
C THR A 23 19.51 -3.74 -4.14
N HIS A 24 19.98 -2.88 -5.05
CA HIS A 24 19.55 -2.84 -6.45
C HIS A 24 19.89 -4.13 -7.21
N THR A 25 21.08 -4.69 -7.00
CA THR A 25 21.50 -5.96 -7.61
C THR A 25 20.67 -7.14 -7.11
N LEU A 26 20.36 -7.17 -5.81
CA LEU A 26 19.54 -8.21 -5.18
C LEU A 26 18.08 -8.14 -5.61
N LEU A 27 17.50 -6.93 -5.65
CA LEU A 27 16.16 -6.70 -6.19
C LEU A 27 16.11 -7.18 -7.64
N LYS A 28 17.05 -6.75 -8.48
CA LYS A 28 17.11 -7.13 -9.89
C LYS A 28 17.21 -8.65 -10.08
N ALA A 29 17.99 -9.35 -9.25
CA ALA A 29 18.10 -10.80 -9.32
C ALA A 29 16.78 -11.52 -8.93
N SER A 30 16.05 -11.05 -7.90
CA SER A 30 14.75 -11.64 -7.53
C SER A 30 13.66 -11.36 -8.57
N TYR A 31 13.66 -10.18 -9.21
CA TYR A 31 12.68 -9.82 -10.25
C TYR A 31 12.83 -10.63 -11.55
N LEU A 32 13.99 -11.22 -11.81
CA LEU A 32 14.25 -11.97 -13.05
C LEU A 32 13.72 -13.41 -13.02
N ASP A 33 13.58 -14.02 -11.84
CA ASP A 33 13.09 -15.40 -11.67
C ASP A 33 11.55 -15.46 -11.52
N GLU A 34 10.91 -14.35 -11.14
CA GLU A 34 9.47 -14.25 -10.87
C GLU A 34 8.74 -13.47 -11.96
N ALA A 35 8.74 -13.99 -13.20
CA ALA A 35 8.19 -13.30 -14.38
C ALA A 35 6.75 -12.77 -14.21
N TYR A 36 5.93 -13.44 -13.40
CA TYR A 36 4.55 -13.06 -13.08
C TYR A 36 4.42 -11.82 -12.18
N ARG A 37 5.51 -11.37 -11.53
CA ARG A 37 5.55 -10.15 -10.70
C ARG A 37 5.96 -8.89 -11.47
N ARG A 38 6.29 -9.03 -12.76
CA ARG A 38 6.75 -7.90 -13.58
C ARG A 38 5.54 -7.10 -14.05
N ILE A 39 5.69 -5.77 -14.02
CA ILE A 39 4.80 -4.87 -14.74
C ILE A 39 5.37 -4.80 -16.15
N ASP A 40 4.75 -5.53 -17.09
CA ASP A 40 5.20 -5.56 -18.48
C ASP A 40 4.92 -4.21 -19.18
N TYR A 41 5.60 -3.97 -20.31
CA TYR A 41 5.60 -2.69 -21.03
C TYR A 41 4.20 -2.14 -21.37
N ASP A 42 3.24 -3.02 -21.69
CA ASP A 42 1.87 -2.59 -22.03
C ASP A 42 1.12 -1.96 -20.85
N TRP A 43 1.34 -2.45 -19.63
CA TRP A 43 0.77 -1.87 -18.41
C TRP A 43 1.43 -0.53 -18.08
N LEU A 44 2.75 -0.42 -18.34
CA LEU A 44 3.48 0.82 -18.09
C LEU A 44 2.96 1.96 -18.96
N SER A 45 2.70 1.70 -20.26
CA SER A 45 2.15 2.70 -21.17
C SER A 45 0.75 3.17 -20.78
N ALA A 46 -0.16 2.24 -20.45
CA ALA A 46 -1.52 2.60 -20.02
C ALA A 46 -1.54 3.33 -18.67
N SER A 47 -0.66 2.94 -17.72
CA SER A 47 -0.54 3.60 -16.42
C SER A 47 0.07 4.99 -16.51
N ALA A 48 1.00 5.22 -17.46
CA ALA A 48 1.62 6.52 -17.68
C ALA A 48 0.63 7.54 -18.23
N GLU A 49 -0.22 7.14 -19.19
CA GLU A 49 -1.28 8.02 -19.71
C GLU A 49 -2.31 8.37 -18.62
N LEU A 50 -2.72 7.39 -17.81
CA LEU A 50 -3.61 7.63 -16.68
C LEU A 50 -2.98 8.56 -15.63
N ALA A 51 -1.70 8.36 -15.31
CA ALA A 51 -0.96 9.19 -14.36
C ALA A 51 -0.81 10.64 -14.86
N LEU A 52 -0.53 10.84 -16.15
CA LEU A 52 -0.43 12.16 -16.77
C LEU A 52 -1.77 12.89 -16.81
N GLN A 53 -2.87 12.18 -17.10
CA GLN A 53 -4.21 12.77 -17.05
C GLN A 53 -4.65 13.15 -15.63
N LEU A 54 -4.10 12.47 -14.62
CA LEU A 54 -4.34 12.74 -13.20
C LEU A 54 -3.53 13.94 -12.69
N ASP A 55 -2.34 14.17 -13.26
CA ASP A 55 -1.45 15.31 -12.96
C ASP A 55 -1.99 16.63 -13.54
N ASP A 56 -2.54 16.59 -14.76
CA ASP A 56 -3.05 17.78 -15.47
C ASP A 56 -4.35 18.36 -14.88
N ARG A 57 -4.96 17.69 -13.89
CA ARG A 57 -6.24 18.10 -13.28
C ARG A 57 -6.19 18.19 -11.75
N THR A 58 -5.72 19.33 -11.23
CA THR A 58 -6.13 19.95 -9.94
C THR A 58 -5.84 19.24 -8.60
N ASN A 59 -5.21 19.98 -7.69
CA ASN A 59 -5.07 19.81 -6.23
C ASN A 59 -5.77 18.59 -5.57
N ASN A 60 -4.95 17.70 -4.98
CA ASN A 60 -5.33 16.54 -4.16
C ASN A 60 -5.86 15.29 -4.91
N THR A 61 -5.34 15.03 -6.10
CA THR A 61 -5.63 13.83 -6.91
C THR A 61 -4.83 12.60 -6.47
N SER A 62 -5.33 11.91 -5.45
CA SER A 62 -4.93 10.52 -5.22
C SER A 62 -5.79 9.57 -6.05
N LEU A 63 -5.15 8.76 -6.89
CA LEU A 63 -5.82 7.61 -7.51
C LEU A 63 -6.02 6.53 -6.45
N VAL A 64 -7.28 6.32 -6.06
CA VAL A 64 -7.68 5.27 -5.14
C VAL A 64 -8.19 4.07 -5.93
N LEU A 65 -7.70 2.89 -5.59
CA LEU A 65 -8.09 1.64 -6.24
C LEU A 65 -8.83 0.76 -5.24
N ALA A 66 -9.97 0.22 -5.66
CA ALA A 66 -10.73 -0.78 -4.93
C ALA A 66 -10.89 -2.01 -5.84
N PHE A 67 -10.38 -3.16 -5.39
CA PHE A 67 -10.53 -4.43 -6.09
C PHE A 67 -11.54 -5.30 -5.38
N GLU A 68 -12.56 -5.78 -6.10
CA GLU A 68 -13.58 -6.67 -5.56
C GLU A 68 -13.33 -8.13 -5.98
N PHE A 69 -13.39 -9.04 -5.02
CA PHE A 69 -13.47 -10.47 -5.27
C PHE A 69 -14.93 -10.83 -5.59
N VAL A 70 -15.24 -11.05 -6.87
CA VAL A 70 -16.63 -11.22 -7.38
C VAL A 70 -17.40 -12.35 -6.70
N ASP A 71 -16.71 -13.42 -6.27
CA ASP A 71 -17.30 -14.58 -5.61
C ASP A 71 -17.71 -14.33 -4.14
N THR A 72 -17.05 -13.39 -3.47
CA THR A 72 -17.27 -13.09 -2.04
C THR A 72 -17.81 -11.69 -1.78
N GLY A 73 -17.71 -10.78 -2.76
CA GLY A 73 -17.99 -9.35 -2.62
C GLY A 73 -16.98 -8.58 -1.77
N ARG A 74 -15.89 -9.22 -1.33
CA ARG A 74 -14.86 -8.60 -0.48
C ARG A 74 -14.03 -7.61 -1.26
N VAL A 75 -13.62 -6.53 -0.61
CA VAL A 75 -12.88 -5.44 -1.25
C VAL A 75 -11.48 -5.27 -0.66
N MET A 76 -10.48 -5.12 -1.53
CA MET A 76 -9.15 -4.61 -1.19
C MET A 76 -9.04 -3.14 -1.58
N LEU A 77 -8.76 -2.27 -0.62
CA LEU A 77 -8.73 -0.82 -0.80
C LEU A 77 -7.31 -0.28 -0.69
N PHE A 78 -6.90 0.48 -1.70
CA PHE A 78 -5.59 1.12 -1.82
C PHE A 78 -5.77 2.62 -1.98
N THR A 79 -5.56 3.38 -0.90
CA THR A 79 -5.95 4.78 -0.85
C THR A 79 -4.88 5.78 -1.29
N ALA A 80 -3.72 5.32 -1.79
CA ALA A 80 -2.60 6.17 -2.21
C ALA A 80 -2.29 7.27 -1.17
N ASP A 81 -2.36 8.55 -1.51
CA ASP A 81 -2.18 9.68 -0.59
C ASP A 81 -3.50 10.40 -0.28
N ALA A 82 -4.63 9.68 -0.32
CA ALA A 82 -5.94 10.24 -0.05
C ALA A 82 -6.00 10.89 1.33
N GLN A 83 -6.49 12.13 1.36
CA GLN A 83 -6.70 12.92 2.56
C GLN A 83 -8.19 13.15 2.81
N VAL A 84 -8.53 13.88 3.86
CA VAL A 84 -9.91 14.15 4.31
C VAL A 84 -10.86 14.49 3.16
N GLY A 85 -10.45 15.37 2.23
CA GLY A 85 -11.28 15.77 1.09
C GLY A 85 -11.69 14.59 0.17
N ASN A 86 -10.80 13.62 -0.03
CA ASN A 86 -11.10 12.43 -0.83
C ASN A 86 -12.11 11.54 -0.09
N TRP A 87 -11.90 11.26 1.20
CA TRP A 87 -12.83 10.44 2.00
C TRP A 87 -14.25 11.01 2.03
N LEU A 88 -14.36 12.34 2.09
CA LEU A 88 -15.65 13.02 2.04
C LEU A 88 -16.33 12.90 0.68
N SER A 89 -15.57 13.01 -0.43
CA SER A 89 -16.15 12.92 -1.76
C SER A 89 -16.69 11.53 -2.09
N TRP A 90 -16.15 10.47 -1.46
CA TRP A 90 -16.57 9.10 -1.71
C TRP A 90 -17.98 8.78 -1.19
N GLN A 91 -18.51 9.57 -0.25
CA GLN A 91 -19.84 9.32 0.32
C GLN A 91 -20.96 9.50 -0.71
N ASP A 92 -20.73 10.35 -1.71
CA ASP A 92 -21.72 10.68 -2.74
C ASP A 92 -21.51 9.86 -4.03
N LEU A 93 -20.49 9.00 -4.08
CA LEU A 93 -20.20 8.19 -5.26
C LEU A 93 -21.14 6.99 -5.36
N SER A 94 -21.65 6.77 -6.57
CA SER A 94 -22.43 5.58 -6.90
C SER A 94 -22.32 5.21 -8.37
N TRP A 95 -22.32 3.91 -8.63
CA TRP A 95 -22.18 3.31 -9.95
C TRP A 95 -23.24 2.23 -10.15
N THR A 96 -23.48 1.85 -11.41
CA THR A 96 -24.28 0.68 -11.77
C THR A 96 -23.36 -0.36 -12.38
N VAL A 97 -23.22 -1.52 -11.72
CA VAL A 97 -22.41 -2.64 -12.16
C VAL A 97 -23.33 -3.85 -12.28
N ASP A 98 -23.40 -4.47 -13.45
CA ASP A 98 -24.27 -5.61 -13.74
C ASP A 98 -25.75 -5.41 -13.34
N GLY A 99 -26.23 -4.16 -13.48
CA GLY A 99 -27.60 -3.77 -13.12
C GLY A 99 -27.84 -3.52 -11.62
N ALA A 100 -26.84 -3.75 -10.76
CA ALA A 100 -26.88 -3.41 -9.35
C ALA A 100 -26.25 -2.04 -9.07
N LYS A 101 -26.87 -1.27 -8.17
CA LYS A 101 -26.30 -0.02 -7.68
C LYS A 101 -25.24 -0.33 -6.61
N VAL A 102 -24.04 0.19 -6.79
CA VAL A 102 -22.93 0.12 -5.82
C VAL A 102 -22.60 1.55 -5.38
N SER A 103 -22.37 1.76 -4.09
CA SER A 103 -21.97 3.08 -3.54
C SER A 103 -20.57 3.07 -2.92
N GLY A 104 -19.95 4.23 -2.77
CA GLY A 104 -18.65 4.35 -2.12
C GLY A 104 -18.68 3.82 -0.68
N SER A 105 -19.70 4.19 0.11
CA SER A 105 -19.87 3.70 1.48
C SER A 105 -20.09 2.18 1.54
N GLU A 106 -20.72 1.60 0.52
CA GLU A 106 -20.89 0.15 0.42
C GLU A 106 -19.56 -0.56 0.15
N LEU A 107 -18.73 -0.05 -0.74
CA LEU A 107 -17.36 -0.58 -0.95
C LEU A 107 -16.51 -0.47 0.32
N LEU A 108 -16.64 0.62 1.07
CA LEU A 108 -15.98 0.76 2.38
C LEU A 108 -16.45 -0.33 3.35
N GLY A 109 -17.77 -0.58 3.44
CA GLY A 109 -18.34 -1.65 4.27
C GLY A 109 -17.86 -3.06 3.92
N ARG A 110 -17.59 -3.32 2.64
CA ARG A 110 -17.07 -4.61 2.15
C ARG A 110 -15.54 -4.72 2.21
N THR A 111 -14.84 -3.66 2.61
CA THR A 111 -13.38 -3.65 2.65
C THR A 111 -12.85 -4.63 3.70
N VAL A 112 -12.03 -5.59 3.26
CA VAL A 112 -11.37 -6.58 4.12
C VAL A 112 -9.87 -6.32 4.27
N LEU A 113 -9.28 -5.57 3.34
CA LEU A 113 -7.89 -5.13 3.41
C LEU A 113 -7.80 -3.66 3.04
N LEU A 114 -7.21 -2.87 3.92
CA LEU A 114 -6.84 -1.47 3.67
C LEU A 114 -5.31 -1.35 3.59
N LYS A 115 -4.77 -0.91 2.46
CA LYS A 115 -3.44 -0.28 2.46
C LYS A 115 -3.63 1.16 2.91
N VAL A 116 -3.14 1.48 4.10
CA VAL A 116 -3.23 2.82 4.68
C VAL A 116 -2.47 3.79 3.80
N GLY A 117 -3.16 4.86 3.42
CA GLY A 117 -2.62 5.90 2.56
C GLY A 117 -1.85 6.98 3.31
N HIS A 118 -1.31 7.94 2.57
CA HIS A 118 -0.70 9.18 3.09
C HIS A 118 0.21 8.95 4.31
N HIS A 119 1.03 7.89 4.20
CA HIS A 119 1.98 7.41 5.21
C HIS A 119 1.40 7.14 6.61
N GLY A 120 0.08 7.04 6.77
CA GLY A 120 -0.56 6.93 8.09
C GLY A 120 -0.52 8.22 8.90
N SER A 121 -0.47 9.38 8.26
CA SER A 121 -0.61 10.69 8.91
C SER A 121 -1.99 10.91 9.52
N GLU A 122 -2.16 11.95 10.34
CA GLU A 122 -3.44 12.34 10.98
C GLU A 122 -4.64 12.42 9.99
N ASN A 123 -4.37 12.82 8.74
CA ASN A 123 -5.38 13.00 7.70
C ASN A 123 -5.50 11.81 6.73
N ALA A 124 -4.75 10.72 6.96
CA ALA A 124 -4.68 9.57 6.04
C ALA A 124 -5.97 8.76 5.96
N THR A 125 -6.73 8.67 7.05
CA THR A 125 -7.97 7.88 7.10
C THR A 125 -8.99 8.60 7.97
N LEU A 126 -10.08 9.03 7.34
CA LEU A 126 -11.16 9.70 8.06
C LEU A 126 -11.86 8.71 9.01
N LYS A 127 -12.22 9.15 10.21
CA LYS A 127 -12.84 8.30 11.23
C LYS A 127 -14.28 7.88 10.85
N GLU A 128 -15.25 8.77 11.04
CA GLU A 128 -16.68 8.46 10.87
C GLU A 128 -17.06 8.03 9.44
N LYS A 129 -16.55 8.75 8.44
CA LYS A 129 -16.84 8.51 7.01
C LYS A 129 -15.77 7.69 6.29
N GLY A 130 -14.88 7.05 7.05
CA GLY A 130 -13.85 6.16 6.51
C GLY A 130 -13.76 4.89 7.33
N LEU A 131 -12.89 4.87 8.34
CA LEU A 131 -12.59 3.68 9.14
C LEU A 131 -13.85 3.07 9.81
N GLU A 132 -14.76 3.91 10.31
CA GLU A 132 -16.00 3.45 10.96
C GLU A 132 -17.02 2.87 9.98
N LEU A 133 -16.89 3.14 8.68
CA LEU A 133 -17.66 2.45 7.64
C LEU A 133 -17.07 1.09 7.29
N MET A 134 -15.76 0.87 7.48
CA MET A 134 -15.07 -0.41 7.20
C MET A 134 -15.33 -1.47 8.27
N ASN A 135 -16.57 -1.93 8.40
CA ASN A 135 -17.06 -2.75 9.52
C ASN A 135 -17.04 -4.26 9.26
N HIS A 136 -16.42 -4.71 8.18
CA HIS A 136 -16.32 -6.13 7.87
C HIS A 136 -15.59 -6.90 9.00
N PRO A 137 -16.10 -8.05 9.47
CA PRO A 137 -15.51 -8.79 10.58
C PRO A 137 -14.06 -9.24 10.32
N ASP A 138 -13.72 -9.40 9.04
CA ASP A 138 -12.40 -9.82 8.56
C ASP A 138 -11.48 -8.65 8.19
N PHE A 139 -11.81 -7.42 8.57
CA PHE A 139 -11.00 -6.24 8.26
C PHE A 139 -9.56 -6.37 8.77
N SER A 140 -8.62 -5.99 7.92
CA SER A 140 -7.18 -5.93 8.17
C SER A 140 -6.61 -4.67 7.54
N ALA A 141 -5.48 -4.19 8.06
CA ALA A 141 -4.82 -2.99 7.54
C ALA A 141 -3.31 -3.18 7.40
N PHE A 142 -2.73 -2.53 6.39
CA PHE A 142 -1.30 -2.49 6.16
C PHE A 142 -0.79 -1.05 6.17
N ILE A 143 0.18 -0.77 7.03
CA ILE A 143 0.83 0.52 7.14
C ILE A 143 2.19 0.44 6.45
N PRO A 144 2.38 1.13 5.31
CA PRO A 144 3.61 1.04 4.53
C PRO A 144 4.77 1.87 5.10
N THR A 145 4.56 2.59 6.20
CA THR A 145 5.52 3.55 6.75
C THR A 145 6.37 2.92 7.82
N ASN A 146 7.69 3.11 7.71
CA ASN A 146 8.63 2.86 8.80
C ASN A 146 8.79 4.15 9.63
N LYS A 147 8.51 4.09 10.94
CA LYS A 147 8.55 5.26 11.84
C LYS A 147 9.94 5.88 11.96
N GLU A 148 10.98 5.06 11.99
CA GLU A 148 12.36 5.54 12.08
C GLU A 148 12.78 6.28 10.81
N ASP A 149 12.41 5.75 9.64
CA ASP A 149 12.74 6.38 8.37
C ASP A 149 11.96 7.69 8.19
N ALA A 150 10.66 7.70 8.51
CA ALA A 150 9.84 8.91 8.53
C ALA A 150 10.42 10.01 9.43
N THR A 151 11.00 9.62 10.58
CA THR A 151 11.68 10.55 11.50
C THR A 151 12.94 11.14 10.87
N LYS A 152 13.77 10.34 10.19
CA LYS A 152 15.00 10.81 9.52
C LYS A 152 14.70 11.86 8.45
N VAL A 153 13.59 11.70 7.74
CA VAL A 153 13.12 12.64 6.70
C VAL A 153 12.17 13.72 7.22
N LYS A 154 12.00 13.81 8.56
CA LYS A 154 11.22 14.86 9.25
C LYS A 154 9.75 14.93 8.81
N TRP A 155 9.10 13.80 8.56
CA TRP A 155 7.67 13.75 8.22
C TRP A 155 6.74 13.96 9.44
N GLY A 156 7.28 14.38 10.58
CA GLY A 156 6.50 14.55 11.81
C GLY A 156 6.14 13.22 12.44
N GLU A 157 4.96 13.16 13.06
CA GLU A 157 4.46 11.95 13.72
C GLU A 157 3.81 11.01 12.70
N MET A 158 4.64 10.25 11.98
CA MET A 158 4.18 9.26 11.00
C MET A 158 4.80 7.88 11.25
N PRO A 159 3.98 6.80 11.29
CA PRO A 159 2.52 6.84 11.34
C PRO A 159 2.02 7.47 12.65
N TYR A 160 0.90 8.19 12.58
CA TYR A 160 0.28 8.93 13.67
C TYR A 160 -0.34 7.96 14.68
N GLU A 161 0.02 8.09 15.96
CA GLU A 161 -0.29 7.06 16.98
C GLU A 161 -1.81 6.82 17.14
N PRO A 162 -2.69 7.84 17.17
CA PRO A 162 -4.14 7.61 17.22
C PRO A 162 -4.71 6.84 16.03
N ILE A 163 -4.10 6.96 14.84
CA ILE A 163 -4.51 6.14 13.68
C ILE A 163 -4.12 4.69 13.88
N LEU A 164 -2.95 4.42 14.47
CA LEU A 164 -2.52 3.07 14.82
C LEU A 164 -3.50 2.42 15.78
N GLU A 165 -3.85 3.12 16.86
CA GLU A 165 -4.78 2.62 17.88
C GLU A 165 -6.17 2.34 17.29
N ALA A 166 -6.69 3.25 16.46
CA ALA A 166 -7.99 3.09 15.83
C ALA A 166 -8.02 1.91 14.85
N LEU A 167 -6.97 1.75 14.04
CA LEU A 167 -6.82 0.62 13.12
C LEU A 167 -6.70 -0.70 13.89
N ASP A 168 -5.93 -0.73 14.97
CA ASP A 168 -5.75 -1.93 15.80
C ASP A 168 -7.05 -2.40 16.44
N ALA A 169 -7.82 -1.44 16.99
CA ALA A 169 -9.13 -1.69 17.55
C ALA A 169 -10.10 -2.22 16.48
N ARG A 170 -10.09 -1.60 15.29
CA ARG A 170 -10.99 -1.97 14.20
C ARG A 170 -10.65 -3.31 13.56
N ALA A 171 -9.37 -3.57 13.35
CA ALA A 171 -8.87 -4.77 12.71
C ALA A 171 -8.77 -5.96 13.67
N GLY A 172 -9.14 -5.83 14.95
CA GLY A 172 -9.01 -6.90 15.92
C GLY A 172 -7.58 -7.44 15.99
N LYS A 173 -6.60 -6.54 16.03
CA LYS A 173 -5.15 -6.83 15.98
C LYS A 173 -4.65 -7.43 14.66
N ARG A 174 -5.35 -7.22 13.53
CA ARG A 174 -4.90 -7.56 12.16
C ARG A 174 -4.29 -6.38 11.41
N VAL A 175 -3.45 -5.61 12.10
CA VAL A 175 -2.65 -4.54 11.48
C VAL A 175 -1.24 -5.07 11.24
N LEU A 176 -0.74 -4.90 10.03
CA LEU A 176 0.62 -5.23 9.63
C LEU A 176 1.37 -3.92 9.33
N ARG A 177 2.63 -3.82 9.73
CA ARG A 177 3.46 -2.63 9.49
C ARG A 177 4.74 -2.97 8.75
N ALA A 178 5.21 -2.04 7.92
CA ALA A 178 6.49 -2.14 7.25
C ALA A 178 7.68 -2.24 8.23
N ASP A 179 7.53 -1.67 9.42
CA ASP A 179 8.54 -1.69 10.49
C ASP A 179 8.29 -2.73 11.59
N ASP A 180 7.38 -3.68 11.37
CA ASP A 180 7.22 -4.76 12.32
C ASP A 180 8.53 -5.58 12.44
N PRO A 181 8.95 -5.96 13.67
CA PRO A 181 10.18 -6.73 13.88
C PRO A 181 10.22 -8.06 13.09
N TRP A 182 9.06 -8.67 12.84
CA TRP A 182 8.96 -9.89 12.05
C TRP A 182 9.16 -9.68 10.54
N ALA A 183 8.86 -8.47 10.04
CA ALA A 183 9.14 -8.08 8.66
C ALA A 183 10.63 -7.69 8.48
N GLN A 184 11.22 -7.03 9.48
CA GLN A 184 12.59 -6.50 9.41
C GLN A 184 13.71 -7.54 9.64
N HIS A 185 13.60 -8.44 10.63
CA HIS A 185 14.75 -9.27 11.04
C HIS A 185 14.84 -10.61 10.32
N ALA A 186 15.95 -10.87 9.63
CA ALA A 186 16.20 -12.02 8.72
C ALA A 186 16.01 -13.43 9.32
N THR A 187 15.92 -13.61 10.64
CA THR A 187 15.84 -14.93 11.28
C THR A 187 15.05 -14.90 12.60
N GLY A 188 14.15 -15.86 12.79
CA GLY A 188 13.56 -16.21 14.11
C GLY A 188 12.24 -15.52 14.49
N SER A 189 11.97 -14.33 13.97
CA SER A 189 10.70 -13.64 14.22
C SER A 189 9.57 -14.26 13.40
N ARG A 190 8.48 -14.64 14.07
CA ARG A 190 7.32 -15.29 13.46
C ARG A 190 6.27 -14.25 13.10
N ALA A 191 5.67 -14.39 11.92
CA ALA A 191 4.54 -13.56 11.51
C ALA A 191 3.43 -13.58 12.57
N PRO A 192 2.71 -12.46 12.77
CA PRO A 192 1.73 -12.30 13.84
C PRO A 192 0.54 -13.27 13.73
N PHE A 193 0.29 -13.82 12.54
CA PHE A 193 -0.76 -14.81 12.30
C PHE A 193 -0.18 -16.12 11.81
N ARG A 194 -0.38 -17.20 12.57
CA ARG A 194 0.02 -18.58 12.19
C ARG A 194 -1.14 -19.45 11.72
N ALA A 195 -2.38 -18.99 11.92
CA ALA A 195 -3.62 -19.59 11.44
C ALA A 195 -4.40 -18.51 10.66
N PRO A 196 -5.17 -18.88 9.63
CA PRO A 196 -5.93 -17.91 8.82
C PRO A 196 -6.78 -17.01 9.73
N SER A 197 -6.69 -15.70 9.55
CA SER A 197 -7.50 -14.73 10.30
C SER A 197 -8.34 -13.92 9.33
N GLY A 198 -9.61 -14.35 9.19
CA GLY A 198 -10.55 -13.68 8.31
C GLY A 198 -10.10 -13.68 6.85
N SER A 199 -9.75 -12.51 6.33
CA SER A 199 -9.33 -12.26 4.95
C SER A 199 -7.87 -12.59 4.70
N LEU A 200 -7.03 -12.55 5.74
CA LEU A 200 -5.62 -12.91 5.67
C LEU A 200 -5.47 -14.43 5.84
N ARG A 201 -5.16 -15.14 4.76
CA ARG A 201 -5.05 -16.60 4.74
C ARG A 201 -3.65 -17.09 5.06
N ALA A 202 -2.64 -16.37 4.59
CA ALA A 202 -1.25 -16.67 4.86
C ALA A 202 -0.40 -15.40 4.78
N ILE A 203 0.71 -15.40 5.51
CA ILE A 203 1.75 -14.40 5.38
C ILE A 203 3.06 -15.15 5.18
N ARG A 204 3.71 -14.88 4.06
CA ARG A 204 4.99 -15.45 3.67
C ARG A 204 6.01 -14.33 3.55
N ARG A 205 7.26 -14.65 3.82
CA ARG A 205 8.38 -13.73 3.66
C ARG A 205 9.34 -14.30 2.63
N SER A 206 9.95 -13.41 1.86
CA SER A 206 11.00 -13.79 0.93
C SER A 206 12.15 -14.53 1.63
N ASN A 207 12.54 -15.68 1.08
CA ASN A 207 13.73 -16.44 1.52
C ASN A 207 15.04 -15.70 1.19
N THR A 208 15.02 -14.79 0.23
CA THR A 208 16.16 -13.93 -0.13
C THR A 208 16.13 -12.66 0.70
N LYS A 209 16.81 -12.70 1.86
CA LYS A 209 17.11 -11.53 2.74
C LYS A 209 15.90 -10.68 3.18
N GLY A 210 14.67 -11.16 3.03
CA GLY A 210 13.49 -10.47 3.55
C GLY A 210 13.10 -9.18 2.82
N LEU A 211 13.35 -9.08 1.51
CA LEU A 211 13.04 -7.88 0.72
C LEU A 211 11.53 -7.62 0.54
N TRP A 212 10.69 -8.64 0.71
CA TRP A 212 9.25 -8.53 0.56
C TRP A 212 8.48 -9.49 1.46
N VAL A 213 7.23 -9.12 1.72
CA VAL A 213 6.20 -9.94 2.38
C VAL A 213 5.11 -10.22 1.34
N GLU A 214 4.66 -11.46 1.29
CA GLU A 214 3.51 -11.89 0.50
C GLU A 214 2.37 -12.25 1.44
N VAL A 215 1.18 -11.82 1.06
CA VAL A 215 -0.04 -12.00 1.85
C VAL A 215 -1.09 -12.62 0.94
N ASP A 216 -1.64 -13.76 1.36
CA ASP A 216 -2.79 -14.36 0.70
C ASP A 216 -4.05 -13.70 1.26
N VAL A 217 -4.82 -13.10 0.36
CA VAL A 217 -6.08 -12.41 0.67
C VAL A 217 -7.22 -13.15 -0.02
N SER A 218 -8.32 -13.34 0.68
CA SER A 218 -9.56 -13.92 0.14
C SER A 218 -10.78 -13.23 0.71
#